data_AF-A0A3N1H4T4-F1
#
_entry.id   AF-A0A3N1H4T4-F1
#
_cell.length_a   1.000
_cell.length_b   1.000
_cell.length_c   1.000
_cell.angle_alpha   90.00
_cell.angle_beta   90.00
_cell.angle_gamma   90.00
#
_symmetry.space_group_name_H-M   'P 1'
#
loop_
_entity.id
_entity.type
_entity.pdbx_description
1 polymer ?
#
loop_
_entity_poly.entity_id
_entity_poly.type
_entity_poly.pdbx_seq_one_letter_code
_entity_poly.pdbx_strand_id
1 'polypeptide(L)'
;MSDTAPDRATRLAEAVLRDGDDCTWCRRRFARHVTPTTDHLVPKVKGGPSWLENEVAACRRCNRERGHCSPVDWLAECERRGWHPDRARVTRALESLSRAIGDRGGRRRARPYLAAQLRRLKDPAGGRDSEPSESG
;
A
#
# COMPACT_ATOMS: atom_id res chain seq x y z
N MET A 1 -9.07 -13.46 27.59
CA MET A 1 -9.58 -13.39 26.21
C MET A 1 -8.36 -13.48 25.31
N SER A 2 -8.29 -14.45 24.41
CA SER A 2 -7.07 -14.72 23.62
C SER A 2 -6.71 -13.51 22.78
N ASP A 3 -5.54 -12.93 23.05
CA ASP A 3 -4.95 -11.77 22.38
C ASP A 3 -4.35 -12.21 21.03
N THR A 4 -5.18 -12.82 20.18
CA THR A 4 -4.75 -13.30 18.86
C THR A 4 -4.89 -12.16 17.88
N ALA A 5 -3.79 -11.80 17.21
CA ALA A 5 -3.80 -10.80 16.17
C ALA A 5 -4.93 -11.09 15.16
N PRO A 6 -5.69 -10.07 14.72
CA PRO A 6 -6.85 -10.26 13.85
C PRO A 6 -6.44 -11.00 12.59
N ASP A 7 -7.30 -11.88 12.09
CA ASP A 7 -7.03 -12.61 10.85
C ASP A 7 -7.09 -11.69 9.61
N ARG A 8 -6.78 -12.24 8.43
CA ARG A 8 -6.77 -11.45 7.18
C ARG A 8 -8.15 -10.90 6.82
N ALA A 9 -9.22 -11.63 7.10
CA ALA A 9 -10.58 -11.22 6.75
C ALA A 9 -11.03 -10.05 7.62
N THR A 10 -10.74 -10.13 8.92
CA THR A 10 -10.99 -9.08 9.91
C THR A 10 -10.25 -7.80 9.54
N ARG A 11 -8.94 -7.88 9.24
CA ARG A 11 -8.19 -6.69 8.80
C ARG A 11 -8.67 -6.11 7.48
N LEU A 12 -9.18 -6.93 6.55
CA LEU A 12 -9.79 -6.42 5.32
C LEU A 12 -11.07 -5.62 5.63
N ALA A 13 -11.93 -6.14 6.50
CA ALA A 13 -13.13 -5.44 6.92
C ALA A 13 -12.79 -4.12 7.62
N GLU A 14 -11.79 -4.12 8.52
CA GLU A 14 -11.28 -2.91 9.17
C GLU A 14 -10.70 -1.91 8.17
N ALA A 15 -9.95 -2.36 7.15
CA ALA A 15 -9.43 -1.49 6.11
C ALA A 15 -10.56 -0.84 5.30
N VAL A 16 -11.62 -1.59 4.97
CA VAL A 16 -12.81 -1.03 4.28
C VAL A 16 -13.54 -0.02 5.16
N LEU A 17 -13.70 -0.28 6.46
CA LEU A 17 -14.31 0.66 7.39
C LEU A 17 -13.49 1.94 7.55
N ARG A 18 -12.16 1.82 7.61
CA ARG A 18 -11.22 2.94 7.75
C ARG A 18 -11.16 3.81 6.49
N ASP A 19 -11.15 3.17 5.32
CA ASP A 19 -10.78 3.83 4.07
C ASP A 19 -11.97 4.11 3.15
N GLY A 20 -13.10 3.46 3.35
CA GLY A 20 -14.28 3.53 2.50
C GLY A 20 -14.54 2.27 1.67
N ASP A 21 -15.74 2.19 1.10
CA ASP A 21 -16.27 1.03 0.39
C ASP A 21 -15.84 0.95 -1.08
N ASP A 22 -14.66 1.45 -1.43
CA ASP A 22 -14.17 1.48 -2.79
C ASP A 22 -12.67 1.16 -2.94
N CYS A 23 -12.31 0.72 -4.14
CA CYS A 23 -10.94 0.35 -4.46
C CYS A 23 -10.00 1.54 -4.31
N THR A 24 -8.93 1.37 -3.53
CA THR A 24 -7.87 2.37 -3.35
C THR A 24 -7.29 2.86 -4.68
N TRP A 25 -7.19 1.96 -5.67
CA TRP A 25 -6.51 2.23 -6.94
C TRP A 25 -7.43 2.75 -8.04
N CYS A 26 -8.52 2.02 -8.36
CA CYS A 26 -9.41 2.40 -9.46
C CYS A 26 -10.69 3.11 -9.03
N ARG A 27 -10.88 3.37 -7.72
CA ARG A 27 -12.05 4.05 -7.12
C ARG A 27 -13.42 3.42 -7.40
N ARG A 28 -13.48 2.24 -8.02
CA ARG A 28 -14.73 1.51 -8.19
C ARG A 28 -15.22 1.03 -6.81
N ARG A 29 -16.48 1.34 -6.48
CA ARG A 29 -17.14 0.85 -5.28
C ARG A 29 -17.18 -0.67 -5.25
N PHE A 30 -16.96 -1.22 -4.07
CA PHE A 30 -17.05 -2.64 -3.83
C PHE A 30 -18.51 -3.08 -3.92
N ALA A 31 -18.71 -4.18 -4.63
CA ALA A 31 -20.02 -4.76 -4.90
C ALA A 31 -19.81 -6.23 -5.30
N ARG A 32 -20.90 -6.95 -5.61
CA ARG A 32 -20.86 -8.36 -6.05
C ARG A 32 -19.78 -8.64 -7.11
N HIS A 33 -19.61 -7.75 -8.08
CA HIS A 33 -18.66 -7.90 -9.19
C HIS A 33 -17.30 -7.21 -8.95
N VAL A 34 -17.19 -6.40 -7.89
CA VAL A 34 -15.97 -5.70 -7.50
C VAL A 34 -15.60 -6.14 -6.10
N THR A 35 -15.13 -7.38 -5.98
CA THR A 35 -14.79 -7.98 -4.69
C THR A 35 -13.55 -7.33 -4.09
N PRO A 36 -13.60 -6.82 -2.84
CA PRO A 36 -12.42 -6.30 -2.15
C PRO A 36 -11.45 -7.43 -1.79
N THR A 37 -10.18 -7.08 -1.77
CA THR A 37 -9.07 -7.93 -1.33
C THR A 37 -8.07 -7.09 -0.57
N THR A 38 -7.31 -7.73 0.31
CA THR A 38 -6.23 -7.05 1.05
C THR A 38 -4.99 -6.90 0.17
N ASP A 39 -4.54 -5.67 0.02
CA ASP A 39 -3.32 -5.31 -0.69
C ASP A 39 -2.28 -4.71 0.28
N HIS A 40 -1.02 -5.16 0.21
CA HIS A 40 0.04 -4.71 1.11
C HIS A 40 0.86 -3.59 0.45
N LEU A 41 0.90 -2.40 1.04
CA LEU A 41 1.64 -1.27 0.47
C LEU A 41 3.15 -1.51 0.48
N VAL A 42 3.68 -2.09 1.55
CA VAL A 42 5.04 -2.64 1.61
C VAL A 42 4.97 -4.16 1.40
N PRO A 43 5.53 -4.69 0.29
CA PRO A 43 5.51 -6.12 0.01
C PRO A 43 6.21 -6.95 1.10
N LYS A 44 5.73 -8.18 1.34
CA LYS A 44 6.34 -9.12 2.30
C LYS A 44 7.81 -9.42 2.00
N VAL A 45 8.18 -9.51 0.71
CA VAL A 45 9.57 -9.71 0.26
C VAL A 45 10.51 -8.55 0.65
N LYS A 46 9.95 -7.36 0.90
CA LYS A 46 10.66 -6.18 1.43
C LYS A 46 10.54 -6.07 2.96
N GLY A 47 10.00 -7.08 3.64
CA GLY A 47 9.84 -7.13 5.09
C GLY A 47 8.56 -6.48 5.63
N GLY A 48 7.61 -6.13 4.75
CA GLY A 48 6.34 -5.52 5.14
C GLY A 48 5.49 -6.45 6.02
N PRO A 49 4.97 -5.98 7.17
CA PRO A 49 4.16 -6.80 8.06
C PRO A 49 2.72 -6.96 7.55
N SER A 50 2.04 -8.03 7.96
CA SER A 50 0.58 -8.17 7.79
C SER A 50 -0.14 -7.46 8.94
N TRP A 51 -0.02 -6.13 8.95
CA TRP A 51 -0.68 -5.25 9.91
C TRP A 51 -1.68 -4.38 9.18
N LEU A 52 -2.73 -3.94 9.88
CA LEU A 52 -3.76 -3.07 9.32
C LEU A 52 -3.17 -1.80 8.70
N GLU A 53 -2.11 -1.23 9.28
CA GLU A 53 -1.44 -0.02 8.77
C GLU A 53 -0.70 -0.25 7.44
N ASN A 54 -0.33 -1.49 7.12
CA ASN A 54 0.31 -1.85 5.85
C ASN A 54 -0.69 -2.36 4.79
N GLU A 55 -1.97 -2.49 5.15
CA GLU A 55 -2.99 -3.13 4.33
C GLU A 55 -4.05 -2.10 3.89
N VAL A 56 -4.40 -2.12 2.60
CA VAL A 56 -5.50 -1.34 2.02
C VAL A 56 -6.48 -2.24 1.27
N ALA A 57 -7.71 -1.78 1.09
CA ALA A 57 -8.69 -2.48 0.28
C ALA A 57 -8.48 -2.19 -1.21
N ALA A 58 -8.32 -3.25 -2.01
CA ALA A 58 -8.19 -3.18 -3.46
C ALA A 58 -9.07 -4.23 -4.14
N CYS A 59 -9.65 -3.91 -5.30
CA CYS A 59 -10.37 -4.94 -6.05
C CYS A 59 -9.39 -6.00 -6.61
N ARG A 60 -9.89 -7.22 -6.85
CA ARG A 60 -9.09 -8.35 -7.37
C ARG A 60 -8.23 -7.98 -8.59
N ARG A 61 -8.80 -7.21 -9.52
CA ARG A 61 -8.11 -6.77 -10.74
C ARG A 61 -6.89 -5.90 -10.43
N CYS A 62 -7.08 -4.81 -9.68
CA CYS A 62 -6.00 -3.89 -9.36
C CYS A 62 -4.93 -4.55 -8.47
N ASN A 63 -5.34 -5.36 -7.50
CA ASN A 63 -4.40 -6.07 -6.63
C ASN A 63 -3.51 -7.03 -7.45
N ARG A 64 -4.10 -7.78 -8.39
CA ARG A 64 -3.36 -8.67 -9.30
C ARG A 64 -2.42 -7.91 -10.23
N GLU A 65 -2.90 -6.84 -10.86
CA GLU A 65 -2.09 -6.06 -11.82
C GLU A 65 -0.94 -5.32 -11.13
N ARG A 66 -1.14 -4.80 -9.91
CA ARG A 66 -0.07 -4.16 -9.13
C ARG A 66 1.01 -5.16 -8.75
N GLY A 67 0.64 -6.34 -8.28
CA GLY A 67 1.59 -7.38 -7.87
C GLY A 67 2.61 -6.89 -6.84
N HIS A 68 3.89 -6.81 -7.23
CA HIS A 68 4.98 -6.31 -6.39
C HIS A 68 5.43 -4.88 -6.76
N CYS A 69 4.76 -4.23 -7.71
CA CYS A 69 5.00 -2.84 -8.07
C CYS A 69 4.88 -1.94 -6.83
N SER A 70 5.73 -0.91 -6.73
CA SER A 70 5.66 -0.01 -5.59
C SER A 70 4.33 0.76 -5.56
N PRO A 71 3.83 1.16 -4.39
CA PRO A 71 2.60 1.94 -4.31
C PRO A 71 2.72 3.26 -5.09
N VAL A 72 3.90 3.91 -5.09
CA VAL A 72 4.09 5.17 -5.84
C VAL A 72 4.10 4.95 -7.35
N ASP A 73 4.78 3.91 -7.84
CA ASP A 73 4.80 3.58 -9.27
C ASP A 73 3.39 3.20 -9.75
N TRP A 74 2.65 2.48 -8.91
CA TRP A 74 1.28 2.09 -9.24
C TRP A 74 0.29 3.26 -9.21
N LEU A 75 0.47 4.24 -8.32
CA LEU A 75 -0.29 5.49 -8.37
C LEU A 75 -0.07 6.21 -9.70
N ALA A 76 1.19 6.35 -10.13
CA ALA A 76 1.53 6.97 -11.40
C ALA A 76 0.95 6.19 -12.59
N GLU A 77 1.01 4.84 -12.56
CA GLU A 77 0.37 4.00 -13.58
C GLU A 77 -1.15 4.19 -13.64
N CYS A 78 -1.82 4.26 -12.48
CA CYS A 78 -3.25 4.53 -12.42
C CYS A 78 -3.58 5.89 -13.04
N GLU A 79 -2.81 6.93 -12.70
CA GLU A 79 -2.95 8.28 -13.27
C GLU A 79 -2.72 8.28 -14.79
N ARG A 80 -1.69 7.57 -15.28
CA ARG A 80 -1.44 7.40 -16.73
C ARG A 80 -2.57 6.69 -17.47
N ARG A 81 -3.33 5.82 -16.79
CA ARG A 81 -4.53 5.16 -17.33
C ARG A 81 -5.79 6.04 -17.26
N GLY A 82 -5.68 7.28 -16.77
CA GLY A 82 -6.82 8.17 -16.56
C GLY A 82 -7.67 7.79 -15.35
N TRP A 83 -7.14 7.01 -14.40
CA TRP A 83 -7.81 6.78 -13.12
C TRP A 83 -7.36 7.83 -12.10
N HIS A 84 -8.18 8.02 -11.06
CA HIS A 84 -7.91 8.96 -9.97
C HIS A 84 -7.70 8.19 -8.66
N PRO A 85 -6.57 7.47 -8.49
CA PRO A 85 -6.36 6.67 -7.29
C PRO A 85 -6.37 7.53 -6.01
N ASP A 86 -6.70 6.91 -4.88
CA ASP A 86 -6.74 7.61 -3.59
C ASP A 86 -5.32 7.73 -3.01
N ARG A 87 -4.55 8.67 -3.58
CA ARG A 87 -3.19 9.00 -3.15
C ARG A 87 -3.13 9.38 -1.67
N ALA A 88 -4.11 10.13 -1.19
CA ALA A 88 -4.16 10.57 0.20
C ALA A 88 -4.29 9.39 1.18
N ARG A 89 -5.14 8.40 0.86
CA ARG A 89 -5.25 7.15 1.62
C ARG A 89 -3.95 6.37 1.67
N VAL A 90 -3.27 6.22 0.53
CA VAL A 90 -1.96 5.54 0.45
C VAL A 90 -0.93 6.25 1.34
N THR A 91 -0.86 7.58 1.28
CA THR A 91 0.04 8.37 2.12
C THR A 91 -0.26 8.16 3.61
N ARG A 92 -1.52 8.33 4.04
CA ARG A 92 -1.92 8.16 5.44
C ARG A 92 -1.59 6.76 5.98
N ALA A 93 -1.83 5.72 5.18
CA ALA A 93 -1.51 4.33 5.55
C ALA A 93 0.01 4.13 5.74
N LEU A 94 0.84 4.58 4.79
CA LEU A 94 2.30 4.48 4.92
C LEU A 94 2.85 5.29 6.10
N GLU A 95 2.31 6.47 6.39
CA GLU A 95 2.67 7.24 7.58
C GLU A 95 2.28 6.53 8.88
N SER A 96 1.08 5.94 8.91
CA SER A 96 0.61 5.13 10.03
C SER A 96 1.50 3.92 10.25
N LEU A 97 1.92 3.23 9.18
CA LEU A 97 2.84 2.12 9.25
C LEU A 97 4.21 2.54 9.78
N SER A 98 4.70 3.72 9.37
CA SER A 98 5.98 4.26 9.84
C SER A 98 5.96 4.49 11.35
N ARG A 99 4.89 5.11 11.87
CA ARG A 99 4.66 5.29 13.31
C ARG A 99 4.60 3.94 14.02
N ALA A 100 3.77 3.02 13.55
CA ALA A 100 3.62 1.69 14.15
C ALA A 100 4.93 0.89 14.21
N ILE A 101 5.80 1.00 13.20
CA ILE A 101 7.15 0.37 13.20
C ILE A 101 8.11 1.07 14.17
N GLY A 102 7.92 2.38 14.40
CA GLY A 102 8.63 3.13 15.44
C GLY A 102 8.23 2.64 16.83
N ASP A 103 6.93 2.59 17.10
CA ASP A 103 6.36 2.30 18.41
C ASP A 103 6.51 0.83 18.81
N ARG A 104 6.14 -0.11 17.92
CA ARG A 104 6.17 -1.55 18.20
C ARG A 104 7.58 -2.13 18.10
N GLY A 105 8.49 -1.44 17.41
CA GLY A 105 9.78 -2.00 17.05
C GLY A 105 9.67 -3.23 16.13
N GLY A 106 10.79 -3.90 15.89
CA GLY A 106 10.87 -4.94 14.86
C GLY A 106 10.68 -4.38 13.45
N ARG A 107 10.84 -5.18 12.40
CA ARG A 107 10.70 -4.75 10.98
C ARG A 107 11.77 -3.79 10.44
N ARG A 108 13.01 -3.87 10.95
CA ARG A 108 14.17 -3.09 10.43
C ARG A 108 14.30 -3.17 8.89
N ARG A 109 14.03 -4.35 8.30
CA ARG A 109 14.08 -4.58 6.84
C ARG A 109 13.09 -3.74 6.04
N ALA A 110 11.93 -3.39 6.59
CA ALA A 110 10.90 -2.61 5.91
C ALA A 110 11.21 -1.10 5.90
N ARG A 111 11.95 -0.60 6.89
CA ARG A 111 12.16 0.84 7.12
C ARG A 111 12.75 1.58 5.92
N PRO A 112 13.82 1.11 5.25
CA PRO A 112 14.41 1.82 4.12
C PRO A 112 13.43 1.96 2.94
N TYR A 113 12.71 0.88 2.63
CA TYR A 113 11.70 0.88 1.56
C TYR A 113 10.56 1.85 1.88
N LEU A 114 10.01 1.76 3.08
CA LEU A 114 8.93 2.64 3.54
C LEU A 114 9.32 4.13 3.49
N ALA A 115 10.51 4.47 4.00
CA ALA A 115 11.03 5.83 3.97
C ALA A 115 11.21 6.35 2.53
N ALA A 116 11.70 5.51 1.61
CA ALA A 116 11.82 5.87 0.21
C ALA A 116 10.46 6.14 -0.45
N GLN A 117 9.44 5.30 -0.18
CA GLN A 117 8.09 5.53 -0.70
C GLN A 117 7.47 6.82 -0.16
N LEU A 118 7.63 7.10 1.14
CA LEU A 118 7.13 8.34 1.75
C LEU A 118 7.80 9.60 1.17
N ARG A 119 9.12 9.56 0.91
CA ARG A 119 9.81 10.67 0.23
C ARG A 119 9.25 10.91 -1.17
N ARG A 120 9.11 9.85 -1.97
CA ARG A 120 8.57 9.93 -3.34
C ARG A 120 7.12 10.41 -3.40
N LEU A 121 6.33 10.21 -2.34
CA LEU A 121 4.97 10.75 -2.23
C LEU A 121 4.95 12.25 -1.92
N LYS A 122 5.92 12.73 -1.14
CA LYS A 122 6.05 14.16 -0.76
C LYS A 122 6.68 14.99 -1.87
N ASP A 123 7.58 14.39 -2.64
CA ASP A 123 8.22 15.00 -3.80
C ASP A 123 8.13 14.07 -5.02
N PRO A 124 7.01 14.13 -5.78
CA PRO A 124 6.82 13.34 -6.99
C PRO A 124 7.77 13.73 -8.14
N ALA A 125 8.37 14.94 -8.08
CA ALA A 125 9.20 15.48 -9.16
C ALA A 125 10.68 15.08 -9.02
N GLY A 126 11.18 14.87 -7.80
CA GLY A 126 12.59 14.55 -7.50
C GLY A 126 13.00 13.08 -7.60
N GLY A 127 12.15 12.18 -8.10
CA GLY A 127 12.39 10.73 -8.13
C GLY A 127 12.84 10.12 -9.47
N ARG A 128 13.17 10.95 -10.47
CA ARG A 128 13.56 10.48 -11.82
C ARG A 128 15.04 10.14 -12.00
N ASP A 129 15.87 10.29 -10.97
CA ASP A 129 17.32 10.06 -11.09
C ASP A 129 17.74 8.96 -10.11
N SER A 130 17.88 7.72 -10.61
CA SER A 130 18.81 6.67 -10.14
C SER A 130 18.42 5.29 -10.73
N GLU A 131 18.63 5.10 -12.04
CA GLU A 131 19.00 3.77 -12.54
C GLU A 131 20.54 3.71 -12.51
N PRO A 132 21.17 2.76 -11.79
CA PRO A 132 22.57 2.48 -12.02
C PRO A 132 22.67 1.76 -13.37
N SER A 133 23.28 2.44 -14.34
CA SER A 133 23.81 1.83 -15.55
C SER A 133 24.76 0.70 -15.15
N GLU A 134 24.35 -0.55 -15.36
CA GLU A 134 25.29 -1.68 -15.38
C GLU A 134 26.10 -1.59 -16.67
N SER A 135 27.29 -1.02 -16.55
CA SER A 135 28.39 -1.20 -17.49
C SER A 135 29.11 -2.48 -17.10
N GLY A 136 29.06 -3.49 -17.96
CA GLY A 136 29.79 -4.75 -17.84
C GLY A 136 29.60 -5.61 -19.08
#